data_AF-A0A2N0WI54-F1
#
_entry.id   AF-A0A2N0WI54-F1
#
_cell.length_a   1.000
_cell.length_b   1.000
_cell.length_c   1.000
_cell.angle_alpha   90.00
_cell.angle_beta   90.00
_cell.angle_gamma   90.00
#
_symmetry.space_group_name_H-M   'P 1'
#
loop_
_entity.id
_entity.type
_entity.pdbx_description
1 polymer ?
#
loop_
_entity_poly.entity_id
_entity_poly.type
_entity_poly.pdbx_seq_one_letter_code
_entity_poly.pdbx_strand_id
1 'polypeptide(L)'
;MNHVLDETPTNLNYQLGNKQFRLLKIISIISLLFMLWHDLDHLRVVMHRSYSIVPQQFVTVFIAYVPAIAAFYMAYKRSAYAALTGLIAGILLLMGFFLLHIIGTSAISPIFDSFLGAWKVPFAALHSDLFSWLNLIANMVSSVVMIMLSFHFLAAQLTGRLKV
;
A
#
# COMPACT_ATOMS: atom_id res chain seq x y z
N MET A 1 4.51 -10.35 55.78
CA MET A 1 5.22 -10.30 54.48
C MET A 1 4.17 -10.16 53.40
N ASN A 2 3.86 -8.92 53.02
CA ASN A 2 2.95 -8.65 51.92
C ASN A 2 3.79 -8.66 50.64
N HIS A 3 3.53 -9.64 49.77
CA HIS A 3 4.02 -9.61 48.40
C HIS A 3 3.41 -8.39 47.72
N VAL A 4 4.20 -7.32 47.60
CA VAL A 4 3.98 -6.28 46.62
C VAL A 4 4.06 -6.98 45.27
N LEU A 5 2.90 -7.20 44.65
CA LEU A 5 2.85 -7.61 43.26
C LEU A 5 3.44 -6.45 42.47
N ASP A 6 4.67 -6.71 42.03
CA ASP A 6 5.48 -5.87 41.18
C ASP A 6 4.65 -5.29 40.05
N GLU A 7 4.80 -3.99 39.89
CA GLU A 7 4.02 -3.13 39.03
C GLU A 7 4.00 -3.73 37.61
N THR A 8 2.82 -4.11 37.11
CA THR A 8 2.68 -4.21 35.66
C THR A 8 3.10 -2.86 35.09
N PRO A 9 4.10 -2.77 34.18
CA PRO A 9 4.48 -1.50 33.60
C PRO A 9 3.35 -1.11 32.64
N THR A 10 2.31 -0.51 33.19
CA THR A 10 1.09 -0.05 32.51
C THR A 10 1.35 1.15 31.61
N ASN A 11 2.61 1.58 31.46
CA ASN A 11 3.03 2.65 30.57
C ASN A 11 4.43 2.41 29.98
N LEU A 12 4.65 1.28 29.30
CA LEU A 12 5.62 1.31 28.20
C LEU A 12 5.01 2.23 27.14
N ASN A 13 5.50 3.47 27.08
CA ASN A 13 5.09 4.49 26.12
C ASN A 13 5.51 4.06 24.70
N TYR A 14 4.78 3.11 24.12
CA TYR A 14 4.86 2.62 22.73
C TYR A 14 4.31 3.65 21.72
N GLN A 15 4.43 4.94 22.03
CA GLN A 15 3.74 6.01 21.32
C GLN A 15 4.65 6.61 20.25
N LEU A 16 4.14 6.66 19.02
CA LEU A 16 4.79 7.38 17.93
C LEU A 16 4.75 8.88 18.21
N GLY A 17 5.88 9.56 18.00
CA GLY A 17 5.97 11.01 18.08
C GLY A 17 5.29 11.73 16.91
N ASN A 18 5.18 13.06 17.03
CA ASN A 18 4.61 13.94 16.00
C ASN A 18 5.28 13.76 14.63
N LYS A 19 6.61 13.61 14.60
CA LYS A 19 7.39 13.48 13.37
C LYS A 19 7.07 12.17 12.66
N GLN A 20 6.96 11.07 13.40
CA GLN A 20 6.67 9.74 12.87
C GLN A 20 5.27 9.71 12.25
N PHE A 21 4.25 10.23 12.95
CA PHE A 21 2.90 10.35 12.37
C PHE A 21 2.86 11.24 11.13
N ARG A 22 3.64 12.34 11.10
CA ARG A 22 3.74 13.19 9.92
C ARG A 22 4.33 12.42 8.74
N LEU A 23 5.41 11.68 8.94
CA LEU A 23 6.05 10.88 7.89
C LEU A 23 5.12 9.77 7.38
N LEU A 24 4.45 9.04 8.28
CA LEU A 24 3.45 8.02 7.90
C LEU A 24 2.32 8.61 7.06
N LYS A 25 1.79 9.79 7.43
CA LYS A 25 0.77 10.48 6.61
C LYS A 25 1.30 10.86 5.24
N ILE A 26 2.52 11.43 5.17
CA ILE A 26 3.12 11.87 3.91
C ILE A 26 3.31 10.68 2.97
N ILE A 27 3.88 9.56 3.45
CA ILE A 27 4.10 8.40 2.58
C ILE A 27 2.78 7.76 2.14
N SER A 28 1.75 7.72 2.99
CA SER A 28 0.42 7.26 2.56
C SER A 28 -0.22 8.16 1.51
N ILE A 29 -0.08 9.49 1.64
CA ILE A 29 -0.55 10.44 0.62
C ILE A 29 0.20 10.23 -0.70
N ILE A 30 1.54 10.09 -0.66
CA ILE A 30 2.34 9.86 -1.86
C ILE A 30 1.90 8.57 -2.56
N SER A 31 1.70 7.47 -1.82
CA SER A 31 1.19 6.22 -2.39
C SER A 31 -0.18 6.40 -3.02
N LEU A 32 -1.11 7.10 -2.36
CA LEU A 32 -2.44 7.39 -2.95
C LEU A 32 -2.34 8.22 -4.24
N LEU A 33 -1.43 9.19 -4.30
CA LEU A 33 -1.22 10.00 -5.51
C LEU A 33 -0.65 9.17 -6.66
N PHE A 34 0.28 8.24 -6.38
CA PHE A 34 0.81 7.34 -7.41
C PHE A 34 -0.20 6.29 -7.85
N MET A 35 -1.06 5.82 -6.95
CA MET A 35 -2.18 4.95 -7.32
C MET A 35 -3.17 5.70 -8.24
N LEU A 36 -3.51 6.95 -7.90
CA LEU A 36 -4.37 7.76 -8.76
C LEU A 36 -3.74 7.97 -10.13
N TRP A 37 -2.45 8.28 -10.17
CA TRP A 37 -1.73 8.40 -11.43
C TRP A 37 -1.74 7.09 -12.23
N HIS A 38 -1.55 5.94 -11.58
CA HIS A 38 -1.64 4.61 -12.19
C HIS A 38 -3.00 4.35 -12.83
N ASP A 39 -4.10 4.63 -12.13
CA ASP A 39 -5.43 4.35 -12.67
C ASP A 39 -5.84 5.34 -13.76
N LEU A 40 -5.37 6.59 -13.68
CA LEU A 40 -5.49 7.53 -14.78
C LEU A 40 -4.71 7.05 -16.03
N ASP A 41 -3.57 6.37 -15.83
CA ASP A 41 -2.84 5.74 -16.93
C ASP A 41 -3.63 4.56 -17.54
N HIS A 42 -4.34 3.77 -16.74
CA HIS A 42 -5.26 2.77 -17.27
C HIS A 42 -6.33 3.40 -18.17
N LEU A 43 -6.94 4.52 -17.75
CA LEU A 43 -7.90 5.26 -18.59
C LEU A 43 -7.25 5.77 -19.89
N ARG A 44 -6.01 6.30 -19.80
CA ARG A 44 -5.24 6.73 -20.98
C ARG A 44 -5.05 5.57 -21.96
N VAL A 45 -4.58 4.43 -21.48
CA VAL A 45 -4.31 3.23 -22.31
C VAL A 45 -5.60 2.69 -22.93
N VAL A 46 -6.70 2.67 -22.19
CA VAL A 46 -8.04 2.32 -22.68
C VAL A 46 -8.45 3.22 -23.85
N MET A 47 -8.33 4.54 -23.70
CA MET A 47 -8.69 5.50 -24.75
C MET A 47 -7.83 5.32 -26.00
N HIS A 48 -6.53 5.09 -25.86
CA HIS A 48 -5.64 4.87 -27.01
C HIS A 48 -5.87 3.52 -27.71
N ARG A 49 -6.34 2.50 -26.99
CA ARG A 49 -6.44 1.14 -27.52
C ARG A 49 -7.86 0.67 -27.81
N SER A 50 -8.86 1.50 -27.51
CA SER A 50 -10.27 1.26 -27.84
C SER A 50 -10.82 -0.09 -27.31
N TYR A 51 -10.32 -0.59 -26.18
CA TYR A 51 -10.95 -1.71 -25.48
C TYR A 51 -11.87 -1.19 -24.37
N SER A 52 -12.93 -1.92 -24.05
CA SER A 52 -13.90 -1.50 -23.02
C SER A 52 -13.40 -1.82 -21.60
N ILE A 53 -13.68 -0.90 -20.67
CA ILE A 53 -13.53 -1.17 -19.23
C ILE A 53 -14.82 -1.84 -18.75
N VAL A 54 -14.70 -3.01 -18.13
CA VAL A 54 -15.83 -3.69 -17.51
C VAL A 54 -16.08 -3.12 -16.11
N PRO A 55 -17.34 -3.04 -15.61
CA PRO A 55 -17.65 -2.50 -14.29
C PRO A 55 -16.82 -3.09 -13.14
N GLN A 56 -16.47 -4.38 -13.24
CA GLN A 56 -15.67 -5.11 -12.27
C GLN A 56 -14.27 -4.53 -12.09
N GLN A 57 -13.67 -3.97 -13.15
CA GLN A 57 -12.35 -3.35 -13.07
C GLN A 57 -12.36 -2.08 -12.20
N PHE A 58 -13.45 -1.31 -12.21
CA PHE A 58 -13.62 -0.18 -11.29
C PHE A 58 -13.69 -0.64 -9.82
N VAL A 59 -14.32 -1.79 -9.56
CA VAL A 59 -14.37 -2.38 -8.22
C VAL A 59 -12.97 -2.83 -7.78
N THR A 60 -12.20 -3.47 -8.68
CA THR A 60 -10.80 -3.83 -8.42
C THR A 60 -9.98 -2.60 -8.04
N VAL A 61 -10.10 -1.52 -8.82
CA VAL A 61 -9.44 -0.25 -8.53
C VAL A 61 -9.85 0.24 -7.15
N PHE A 62 -11.14 0.35 -6.84
CA PHE A 62 -11.61 0.83 -5.54
C PHE A 62 -11.05 0.01 -4.36
N ILE A 63 -11.07 -1.32 -4.47
CA ILE A 63 -10.53 -2.22 -3.42
C ILE A 63 -9.03 -2.02 -3.26
N ALA A 64 -8.28 -1.77 -4.34
CA ALA A 64 -6.84 -1.57 -4.28
C ALA A 64 -6.44 -0.35 -3.42
N TYR A 65 -7.30 0.65 -3.24
CA TYR A 65 -7.02 1.83 -2.40
C TYR A 65 -7.18 1.55 -0.91
N VAL A 66 -7.94 0.52 -0.53
CA VAL A 66 -8.28 0.24 0.87
C VAL A 66 -7.04 0.17 1.77
N PRO A 67 -5.93 -0.52 1.40
CA PRO A 67 -4.74 -0.57 2.24
C PRO A 67 -4.11 0.82 2.45
N ALA A 68 -3.96 1.61 1.39
CA ALA A 68 -3.36 2.95 1.47
C ALA A 68 -4.24 3.93 2.27
N ILE A 69 -5.56 3.89 2.06
CA ILE A 69 -6.53 4.70 2.81
C ILE A 69 -6.53 4.30 4.29
N ALA A 70 -6.50 3.00 4.61
CA ALA A 70 -6.43 2.52 5.98
C ALA A 70 -5.14 2.99 6.67
N ALA A 71 -3.98 2.87 6.01
CA ALA A 71 -2.72 3.37 6.53
C ALA A 71 -2.77 4.89 6.80
N PHE A 72 -3.29 5.66 5.84
CA PHE A 72 -3.48 7.10 6.00
C PHE A 72 -4.40 7.42 7.18
N TYR A 73 -5.55 6.75 7.27
CA TYR A 73 -6.54 6.97 8.33
C TYR A 73 -5.96 6.69 9.72
N MET A 74 -5.22 5.59 9.87
CA MET A 74 -4.59 5.24 11.15
C MET A 74 -3.51 6.26 11.54
N ALA A 75 -2.73 6.75 10.57
CA ALA A 75 -1.75 7.81 10.80
C ALA A 75 -2.42 9.16 11.12
N TYR A 76 -3.54 9.48 10.47
CA TYR A 76 -4.34 10.67 10.72
C TYR A 76 -4.96 10.67 12.12
N LYS A 77 -5.54 9.55 12.54
CA LYS A 77 -6.07 9.34 13.90
C LYS A 77 -5.01 9.20 14.97
N ARG A 78 -3.72 9.19 14.58
CA ARG A 78 -2.58 9.04 15.48
C ARG A 78 -2.67 7.75 16.31
N SER A 79 -3.15 6.68 15.66
CA SER A 79 -3.34 5.40 16.32
C SER A 79 -2.00 4.71 16.61
N ALA A 80 -1.94 3.95 17.70
CA ALA A 80 -0.78 3.10 18.02
C ALA A 80 -0.46 2.09 16.91
N TYR A 81 -1.46 1.69 16.11
CA TYR A 81 -1.31 0.72 15.01
C TYR A 81 -0.89 1.35 13.69
N ALA A 82 -0.66 2.67 13.61
CA ALA A 82 -0.37 3.34 12.34
C ALA A 82 0.84 2.76 11.59
N ALA A 83 1.92 2.42 12.30
CA ALA A 83 3.08 1.80 11.68
C ALA A 83 2.79 0.37 11.22
N LEU A 84 2.05 -0.43 12.00
CA LEU A 84 1.67 -1.79 11.60
C LEU A 84 0.77 -1.77 10.35
N THR A 85 -0.24 -0.91 10.33
CA THR A 85 -1.13 -0.77 9.18
C THR A 85 -0.37 -0.27 7.94
N GLY A 86 0.54 0.68 8.11
CA GLY A 86 1.42 1.14 7.01
C GLY A 86 2.31 0.04 6.45
N LEU A 87 2.86 -0.82 7.31
CA LEU A 87 3.68 -1.95 6.90
C LEU A 87 2.86 -2.95 6.06
N ILE A 88 1.70 -3.36 6.58
CA ILE A 88 0.80 -4.29 5.87
C ILE A 88 0.35 -3.69 4.54
N ALA A 89 -0.02 -2.40 4.53
CA ALA A 89 -0.43 -1.71 3.31
C ALA A 89 0.66 -1.70 2.25
N GLY A 90 1.90 -1.35 2.63
CA GLY A 90 3.03 -1.35 1.70
C GLY A 90 3.31 -2.73 1.10
N ILE A 91 3.21 -3.80 1.90
CA ILE A 91 3.38 -5.18 1.41
C ILE A 91 2.27 -5.54 0.41
N LEU A 92 1.01 -5.28 0.76
CA LEU A 92 -0.13 -5.59 -0.10
C LEU A 92 -0.07 -4.84 -1.43
N LEU A 93 0.28 -3.55 -1.39
CA LEU A 93 0.45 -2.74 -2.60
C LEU A 93 1.59 -3.28 -3.47
N LEU A 94 2.78 -3.51 -2.89
CA LEU A 94 3.92 -4.03 -3.64
C LEU A 94 3.61 -5.38 -4.29
N MET A 95 3.01 -6.31 -3.54
CA MET A 95 2.60 -7.60 -4.05
C MET A 95 1.54 -7.46 -5.14
N GLY A 96 0.52 -6.60 -4.94
CA GLY A 96 -0.52 -6.35 -5.93
C GLY A 96 0.06 -5.83 -7.25
N PHE A 97 0.90 -4.79 -7.19
CA PHE A 97 1.54 -4.24 -8.37
C PHE A 97 2.43 -5.28 -9.08
N PHE A 98 3.18 -6.08 -8.33
CA PHE A 98 4.04 -7.10 -8.92
C PHE A 98 3.23 -8.23 -9.56
N LEU A 99 2.25 -8.80 -8.85
CA LEU A 99 1.45 -9.92 -9.34
C LEU A 99 0.58 -9.53 -10.54
N LEU A 100 -0.09 -8.37 -10.49
CA LEU A 100 -0.99 -7.94 -11.56
C LEU A 100 -0.21 -7.51 -12.81
N HIS A 101 0.90 -6.80 -12.67
CA HIS A 101 1.52 -6.11 -13.80
C HIS A 101 2.81 -6.75 -14.32
N ILE A 102 3.55 -7.48 -13.47
CA ILE A 102 4.78 -8.19 -13.90
C ILE A 102 4.45 -9.62 -14.30
N ILE A 103 3.68 -10.33 -13.48
CA ILE A 103 3.34 -11.75 -13.72
C ILE A 103 2.07 -11.87 -14.56
N GLY A 104 1.03 -11.09 -14.23
CA GLY A 104 -0.31 -11.25 -14.77
C GLY A 104 -1.07 -12.37 -14.05
N THR A 105 -2.32 -12.10 -13.68
CA THR A 105 -3.13 -13.06 -12.93
C THR A 105 -3.54 -14.28 -13.74
N SER A 106 -3.54 -14.19 -15.06
CA SER A 106 -3.81 -15.36 -15.93
C SER A 106 -2.80 -16.48 -15.74
N ALA A 107 -1.59 -16.17 -15.27
CA ALA A 107 -0.57 -17.16 -14.92
C ALA A 107 -0.75 -17.74 -13.49
N ILE A 108 -1.63 -17.15 -12.68
CA ILE A 108 -1.81 -17.51 -11.27
C ILE A 108 -3.10 -18.31 -11.08
N SER A 109 -4.23 -17.77 -11.55
CA SER A 109 -5.53 -18.44 -11.36
C SER A 109 -6.60 -17.89 -12.32
N PRO A 110 -7.40 -18.77 -12.94
CA PRO A 110 -8.49 -18.36 -13.82
C PRO A 110 -9.65 -17.68 -13.08
N ILE A 111 -9.69 -17.70 -11.75
CA ILE A 111 -10.78 -17.05 -10.98
C ILE A 111 -10.81 -15.53 -11.18
N PHE A 112 -9.67 -14.94 -11.55
CA PHE A 112 -9.53 -13.49 -11.72
C PHE A 112 -9.88 -13.01 -13.14
N ASP A 113 -10.03 -13.91 -14.10
CA ASP A 113 -10.24 -13.59 -15.51
C ASP A 113 -11.52 -12.78 -15.74
N SER A 114 -12.58 -13.10 -15.00
CA SER A 114 -13.87 -12.41 -15.08
C SER A 114 -13.87 -11.02 -14.41
N PHE A 115 -12.96 -10.79 -13.46
CA PHE A 115 -12.87 -9.51 -12.73
C PHE A 115 -11.92 -8.52 -13.41
N LEU A 116 -10.84 -9.02 -13.99
CA LEU A 116 -9.77 -8.18 -14.53
C LEU A 116 -9.88 -7.95 -16.03
N GLY A 117 -10.65 -8.77 -16.76
CA GLY A 117 -10.86 -8.59 -18.20
C GLY A 117 -9.53 -8.54 -18.96
N ALA A 118 -9.29 -7.45 -19.68
CA ALA A 118 -8.03 -7.23 -20.40
C ALA A 118 -6.81 -7.10 -19.47
N TRP A 119 -6.98 -6.73 -18.19
CA TRP A 119 -5.89 -6.50 -17.23
C TRP A 119 -5.33 -7.77 -16.59
N LYS A 120 -5.82 -8.95 -16.99
CA LYS A 120 -5.35 -10.24 -16.46
C LYS A 120 -3.95 -10.64 -16.93
N VAL A 121 -3.48 -10.03 -18.01
CA VAL A 121 -2.16 -10.29 -18.61
C VAL A 121 -1.15 -9.24 -18.15
N PRO A 122 0.16 -9.57 -18.13
CA PRO A 122 1.19 -8.64 -17.67
C PRO A 122 1.34 -7.42 -18.59
N PHE A 123 1.95 -6.34 -18.08
CA PHE A 123 2.20 -5.09 -18.82
C PHE A 123 2.95 -5.29 -20.14
N ALA A 124 3.89 -6.24 -20.16
CA ALA A 124 4.61 -6.59 -21.39
C ALA A 124 3.65 -7.12 -22.49
N ALA A 125 2.69 -7.96 -22.12
CA ALA A 125 1.67 -8.48 -23.04
C ALA A 125 0.60 -7.43 -23.38
N LEU A 126 0.36 -6.48 -22.48
CA LEU A 126 -0.41 -5.27 -22.77
C LEU A 126 0.38 -4.27 -23.60
N HIS A 127 1.60 -4.56 -24.06
CA HIS A 127 2.47 -3.64 -24.80
C HIS A 127 2.57 -2.24 -24.15
N SER A 128 2.55 -2.16 -22.82
CA SER A 128 2.59 -0.89 -22.08
C SER A 128 3.80 -0.06 -22.48
N ASP A 129 3.61 1.25 -22.67
CA ASP A 129 4.67 2.16 -23.06
C ASP A 129 5.54 2.59 -21.86
N LEU A 130 6.60 3.35 -22.14
CA LEU A 130 7.54 3.81 -21.11
C LEU A 130 6.83 4.58 -19.99
N PHE A 131 5.78 5.34 -20.29
CA PHE A 131 5.06 6.12 -19.29
C PHE A 131 4.34 5.21 -18.30
N SER A 132 3.67 4.17 -18.78
CA SER A 132 3.05 3.14 -17.94
C SER A 132 4.08 2.39 -17.08
N TRP A 133 5.26 2.08 -17.62
CA TRP A 133 6.34 1.44 -16.86
C TRP A 133 6.89 2.34 -15.75
N LEU A 134 7.10 3.63 -16.02
CA LEU A 134 7.55 4.58 -15.01
C LEU A 134 6.54 4.71 -13.87
N ASN A 135 5.25 4.68 -14.19
CA ASN A 135 4.18 4.73 -13.21
C ASN A 135 4.16 3.48 -12.30
N LEU A 136 4.32 2.29 -12.89
CA LEU A 136 4.47 1.05 -12.14
C LEU A 136 5.67 1.10 -11.19
N ILE A 137 6.82 1.55 -11.68
CA ILE A 137 8.04 1.69 -10.87
C ILE A 137 7.82 2.67 -9.72
N ALA A 138 7.20 3.83 -9.97
CA ALA A 138 6.91 4.82 -8.93
C ALA A 138 6.03 4.23 -7.81
N ASN A 139 5.00 3.47 -8.17
CA ASN A 139 4.13 2.78 -7.22
C ASN A 139 4.90 1.73 -6.39
N MET A 140 5.71 0.89 -7.04
CA MET A 140 6.53 -0.11 -6.34
C MET A 140 7.54 0.54 -5.40
N VAL A 141 8.25 1.58 -5.84
CA VAL A 141 9.20 2.32 -5.01
C VAL A 141 8.51 2.96 -3.82
N SER A 142 7.36 3.60 -4.01
CA SER A 142 6.60 4.18 -2.89
C SER A 142 6.16 3.12 -1.87
N SER A 143 5.79 1.92 -2.34
CA SER A 143 5.42 0.79 -1.49
C SER A 143 6.61 0.31 -0.67
N VAL A 144 7.79 0.20 -1.29
CA VAL A 144 9.04 -0.14 -0.59
C VAL A 144 9.40 0.91 0.47
N VAL A 145 9.30 2.20 0.14
CA VAL A 145 9.56 3.29 1.11
C VAL A 145 8.56 3.23 2.26
N MET A 146 7.28 2.96 1.98
CA MET A 146 6.25 2.76 3.01
C MET A 146 6.59 1.60 3.93
N ILE A 147 7.01 0.45 3.38
CA ILE A 147 7.45 -0.73 4.14
C ILE A 147 8.62 -0.36 5.04
N MET A 148 9.66 0.26 4.50
CA MET A 148 10.88 0.59 5.24
C MET A 148 10.60 1.55 6.40
N LEU A 149 9.88 2.64 6.14
CA LEU A 149 9.53 3.62 7.18
C LEU A 149 8.64 3.00 8.25
N SER A 150 7.62 2.26 7.84
CA SER A 150 6.67 1.62 8.75
C SER A 150 7.33 0.55 9.60
N PHE A 151 8.18 -0.28 9.00
CA PHE A 151 8.96 -1.29 9.72
C PHE A 151 9.91 -0.65 10.73
N HIS A 152 10.63 0.40 10.32
CA HIS A 152 11.54 1.12 11.20
C HIS A 152 10.79 1.70 12.42
N PHE A 153 9.64 2.34 12.21
CA PHE A 153 8.84 2.89 13.30
C PHE A 153 8.19 1.80 14.17
N LEU A 154 7.69 0.72 13.57
CA LEU A 154 7.12 -0.40 14.31
C LEU A 154 8.20 -1.07 15.19
N ALA A 155 9.40 -1.30 14.66
CA ALA A 155 10.52 -1.82 15.43
C ALA A 155 10.92 -0.86 16.57
N ALA A 156 10.95 0.45 16.30
CA ALA A 156 11.23 1.45 17.32
C ALA A 156 10.16 1.51 18.42
N GLN A 157 8.88 1.33 18.06
CA GLN A 157 7.79 1.13 19.03
C GLN A 157 8.09 -0.12 19.86
N LEU A 158 8.14 -1.30 19.25
CA LEU A 158 8.28 -2.59 19.95
C LEU A 158 9.51 -2.70 20.84
N THR A 159 10.60 -1.99 20.51
CA THR A 159 11.85 -1.99 21.29
C THR A 159 11.98 -0.81 22.27
N GLY A 160 10.98 0.07 22.37
CA GLY A 160 11.03 1.24 23.25
C GLY A 160 12.09 2.28 22.87
N ARG A 161 12.59 2.25 21.62
CA ARG A 161 13.67 3.11 21.13
C ARG A 161 13.21 4.47 20.59
N LEU A 162 11.91 4.74 20.63
CA LEU A 162 11.37 6.06 20.30
C LEU A 162 11.73 7.03 21.43
N LYS A 163 12.88 7.69 21.29
CA LYS A 163 13.18 8.90 22.07
C LYS A 163 12.18 9.97 21.65
N VAL A 164 11.31 10.35 22.58
CA VAL A 164 10.33 11.46 22.45
C VAL A 164 11.07 12.76 22.17
#